data_AF-A0A522K810-F1
#
_entry.id   AF-A0A522K810-F1
#
_cell.length_a   1.000
_cell.length_b   1.000
_cell.length_c   1.000
_cell.angle_alpha   90.00
_cell.angle_beta   90.00
_cell.angle_gamma   90.00
#
_symmetry.space_group_name_H-M   'P 1'
#
loop_
_entity.id
_entity.type
_entity.pdbx_description
1 polymer ?
#
loop_
_entity_poly.entity_id
_entity_poly.type
_entity_poly.pdbx_seq_one_letter_code
_entity_poly.pdbx_strand_id
1 'polypeptide(L)'
;MISTEHFFATMPWYLLVLATVMVVLSIAFVIWFLLRGLFLWSTLFTVCKRLRSYAVGTSPDDLEVAFPKRAKLEHLWHEFAETLHAKRENRTVTWRATVPAETYFNTGNIVDSYTGTEFFRHLPGVFTGMGIIGTFAGLIHGLKGFRPSTDPAQTMAMIGPLIGAVREAFYVSAAAITAAMVITLLEKSIIAVLYGRTAKVADAIDRVFDAGIGEEYLERLTKAAEEGTSQAKMLKDALVKDIGEILQEVTRKQTEGIAAAQRELGATLSTAIQTGLAEPLNRMEQSFKTVTGGTGERTVQMLGDVMANFSAKLSDLFGGQISGINELNKRSAEAMQGASASLRELVSELGRKGKETTDQMAEKMVEAIKAMEVRQSDINGRAEATLERVAESMRGLMGAMGDSVNRTLADSQEREALLVQRSADVVSGLGGQIDKVVAQMSEASQVMARSVESLSGTTTVAIDKMSLGAEKIVQATAGLAVAATGVGDAVGQASELGKELSSHSQQLLEGSRALQATLADYQEQRRGMQQLMGEASKIVDAARKEASITENVLKRIEQSAQGLALAQGEFDQYLDGVNSVLAKSSETFRNAVTSTLREVNNEFHQHL
;
A
#
# COMPACT_ATOMS: atom_id res chain seq x y z
N MET A 1 -60.48 2.85 -9.56
CA MET A 1 -59.48 2.00 -10.23
C MET A 1 -59.72 2.08 -11.73
N ILE A 2 -59.00 2.95 -12.42
CA ILE A 2 -58.97 2.93 -13.89
C ILE A 2 -58.08 1.74 -14.24
N SER A 3 -58.63 0.74 -14.93
CA SER A 3 -57.90 -0.45 -15.33
C SER A 3 -56.62 -0.03 -16.04
N THR A 4 -55.47 -0.55 -15.59
CA THR A 4 -54.13 -0.25 -16.13
C THR A 4 -54.07 -0.40 -17.65
N GLU A 5 -54.87 -1.29 -18.24
CA GLU A 5 -55.01 -1.46 -19.69
C GLU A 5 -55.54 -0.21 -20.41
N HIS A 6 -56.48 0.53 -19.83
CA HIS A 6 -57.02 1.74 -20.45
C HIS A 6 -56.04 2.91 -20.40
N PHE A 7 -55.15 2.92 -19.40
CA PHE A 7 -54.11 3.94 -19.23
C PHE A 7 -52.98 3.80 -20.25
N PHE A 8 -52.57 2.57 -20.58
CA PHE A 8 -51.55 2.33 -21.61
C PHE A 8 -52.08 2.51 -23.03
N ALA A 9 -53.38 2.28 -23.27
CA ALA A 9 -53.99 2.39 -24.60
C ALA A 9 -54.16 3.82 -25.12
N THR A 10 -54.22 4.83 -24.23
CA THR A 10 -54.37 6.26 -24.61
C THR A 10 -53.04 7.03 -24.58
N MET A 11 -51.95 6.39 -24.17
CA MET A 11 -50.67 7.07 -23.97
C MET A 11 -49.96 7.32 -25.32
N PRO A 12 -49.33 8.50 -25.54
CA PRO A 12 -48.54 8.74 -26.73
C PRO A 12 -47.39 7.74 -26.88
N TRP A 13 -47.13 7.30 -28.11
CA TRP A 13 -46.13 6.26 -28.41
C TRP A 13 -44.72 6.57 -27.86
N TYR A 14 -44.33 7.85 -27.80
CA TYR A 14 -43.02 8.24 -27.28
C TYR A 14 -42.89 8.04 -25.75
N LEU A 15 -43.97 8.21 -24.98
CA LEU A 15 -43.99 7.92 -23.55
C LEU A 15 -43.93 6.41 -23.30
N LEU A 16 -44.59 5.61 -24.15
CA LEU A 16 -44.52 4.14 -24.10
C LEU A 16 -43.10 3.64 -24.37
N VAL A 17 -42.40 4.22 -25.35
CA VAL A 17 -40.99 3.87 -25.64
C VAL A 17 -40.10 4.20 -24.45
N LEU A 18 -40.21 5.41 -23.88
CA LEU A 18 -39.45 5.81 -22.69
C LEU A 18 -39.73 4.88 -21.50
N ALA A 19 -41.00 4.61 -21.19
CA ALA A 19 -41.38 3.70 -20.12
C ALA A 19 -40.84 2.28 -20.34
N THR A 20 -40.87 1.78 -21.58
CA THR A 20 -40.34 0.45 -21.92
C THR A 20 -38.82 0.38 -21.71
N VAL A 21 -38.08 1.40 -22.16
CA VAL A 21 -36.63 1.48 -21.95
C VAL A 21 -36.30 1.52 -20.45
N MET A 22 -37.05 2.30 -19.68
CA MET A 22 -36.90 2.35 -18.22
C MET A 22 -37.14 0.99 -17.56
N VAL A 23 -38.21 0.29 -17.94
CA VAL A 23 -38.51 -1.06 -17.41
C VAL A 23 -37.41 -2.05 -17.77
N VAL A 24 -36.93 -2.05 -19.02
CA VAL A 24 -35.82 -2.93 -19.46
C VAL A 24 -34.56 -2.65 -18.65
N LEU A 25 -34.22 -1.39 -18.43
CA LEU A 25 -33.05 -0.99 -17.63
C LEU A 25 -33.23 -1.36 -16.14
N SER A 26 -34.43 -1.22 -15.58
CA SER A 26 -34.71 -1.68 -14.21
C SER A 26 -34.58 -3.20 -14.09
N ILE A 27 -35.08 -3.96 -15.06
CA ILE A 27 -34.92 -5.43 -15.09
C ILE A 27 -33.44 -5.80 -15.22
N ALA A 28 -32.69 -5.13 -16.09
CA ALA A 28 -31.25 -5.34 -16.22
C ALA A 28 -30.51 -5.06 -14.90
N PHE A 29 -30.88 -3.99 -14.17
CA PHE A 29 -30.35 -3.71 -12.84
C PHE A 29 -30.67 -4.83 -11.83
N VAL A 30 -31.91 -5.32 -11.81
CA VAL A 30 -32.30 -6.41 -10.91
C VAL A 30 -31.51 -7.70 -11.20
N ILE A 31 -31.43 -8.10 -12.47
CA ILE A 31 -30.81 -9.37 -12.88
C ILE A 31 -29.29 -9.31 -12.83
N TRP A 32 -28.67 -8.25 -13.35
CA TRP A 32 -27.21 -8.20 -13.48
C TRP A 32 -26.51 -7.58 -12.27
N PHE A 33 -27.13 -6.65 -11.56
CA PHE A 33 -26.51 -6.01 -10.41
C PHE A 33 -26.99 -6.61 -9.09
N LEU A 34 -28.29 -6.59 -8.80
CA LEU A 34 -28.86 -7.00 -7.51
C LEU A 34 -28.69 -8.50 -7.25
N LEU A 35 -29.07 -9.34 -8.20
CA LEU A 35 -28.93 -10.80 -8.09
C LEU A 35 -27.47 -11.24 -7.99
N ARG A 36 -26.57 -10.66 -8.80
CA ARG A 36 -25.13 -10.95 -8.71
C ARG A 36 -24.52 -10.45 -7.40
N GLY A 37 -24.91 -9.25 -6.94
CA GLY A 37 -24.49 -8.69 -5.68
C GLY A 37 -24.94 -9.54 -4.48
N LEU A 38 -26.18 -10.02 -4.47
CA LEU A 38 -26.68 -10.94 -3.44
C LEU A 38 -25.96 -12.30 -3.48
N PHE A 39 -25.68 -12.82 -4.68
CA PHE A 39 -24.94 -14.07 -4.83
C PHE A 39 -23.51 -13.94 -4.29
N LEU A 40 -22.81 -12.85 -4.64
CA LEU A 40 -21.48 -12.55 -4.12
C LEU A 40 -21.52 -12.36 -2.60
N TRP A 41 -22.54 -11.68 -2.09
CA TRP A 41 -22.74 -11.52 -0.65
C TRP A 41 -22.88 -12.85 0.07
N SER A 42 -23.73 -13.76 -0.44
CA SER A 42 -23.91 -15.11 0.12
C SER A 42 -22.61 -15.92 0.07
N THR A 43 -21.85 -15.77 -1.02
CA THR A 43 -20.55 -16.43 -1.19
C THR A 43 -19.52 -15.93 -0.18
N LEU A 44 -19.32 -14.61 -0.08
CA LEU A 44 -18.41 -13.99 0.88
C LEU A 44 -18.83 -14.27 2.33
N PHE A 45 -20.13 -14.32 2.61
CA PHE A 45 -20.65 -14.69 3.92
C PHE A 45 -20.27 -16.13 4.29
N THR A 46 -20.48 -17.07 3.36
CA THR A 46 -20.19 -18.49 3.57
C THR A 46 -18.69 -18.72 3.73
N VAL A 47 -17.87 -18.11 2.87
CA VAL A 47 -16.40 -18.17 2.94
C VAL A 47 -15.90 -17.59 4.27
N CYS A 48 -16.33 -16.39 4.66
CA CYS A 48 -15.93 -15.77 5.92
C CYS A 48 -16.32 -16.64 7.13
N LYS A 49 -17.51 -17.26 7.11
CA LYS A 49 -17.96 -18.16 8.18
C LYS A 49 -17.09 -19.42 8.27
N ARG A 50 -16.71 -20.01 7.14
CA ARG A 50 -15.80 -21.17 7.08
C ARG A 50 -14.42 -20.79 7.57
N LEU A 51 -13.83 -19.71 7.07
CA LEU A 51 -12.50 -19.23 7.45
C LEU A 51 -12.37 -19.01 8.96
N ARG A 52 -13.40 -18.44 9.60
CA ARG A 52 -13.42 -18.25 11.07
C ARG A 52 -13.46 -19.54 11.90
N SER A 53 -13.79 -20.68 11.29
CA SER A 53 -13.82 -21.96 12.00
C SER A 53 -12.46 -22.66 12.06
N TYR A 54 -11.48 -22.20 11.27
CA TYR A 54 -10.14 -22.76 11.25
C TYR A 54 -9.26 -22.17 12.36
N ALA A 55 -8.35 -22.99 12.88
CA ALA A 55 -7.38 -22.58 13.89
C ALA A 55 -6.17 -21.88 13.25
N VAL A 56 -5.43 -21.12 14.06
CA VAL A 56 -4.18 -20.47 13.65
C VAL A 56 -3.17 -21.54 13.21
N GLY A 57 -2.51 -21.32 12.06
CA GLY A 57 -1.50 -22.23 11.52
C GLY A 57 -2.04 -23.43 10.75
N THR A 58 -3.33 -23.42 10.38
CA THR A 58 -3.93 -24.43 9.49
C THR A 58 -3.22 -24.45 8.12
N SER A 59 -3.13 -25.62 7.49
CA SER A 59 -2.50 -25.77 6.17
C SER A 59 -3.25 -24.98 5.09
N PRO A 60 -2.55 -24.37 4.12
CA PRO A 60 -3.17 -23.71 2.98
C PRO A 60 -4.12 -24.64 2.20
N ASP A 61 -3.75 -25.91 2.04
CA ASP A 61 -4.57 -26.90 1.32
C ASP A 61 -5.92 -27.16 2.02
N ASP A 62 -5.94 -27.10 3.36
CA ASP A 62 -7.16 -27.28 4.15
C ASP A 62 -8.06 -26.03 4.10
N LEU A 63 -7.45 -24.84 3.94
CA LEU A 63 -8.16 -23.58 3.74
C LEU A 63 -8.73 -23.45 2.32
N GLU A 64 -8.11 -24.07 1.32
CA GLU A 64 -8.61 -24.06 -0.07
C GLU A 64 -10.06 -24.59 -0.15
N VAL A 65 -10.40 -25.59 0.68
CA VAL A 65 -11.75 -26.17 0.78
C VAL A 65 -12.80 -25.13 1.23
N ALA A 66 -12.39 -24.06 1.90
CA ALA A 66 -13.29 -22.98 2.29
C ALA A 66 -13.80 -22.19 1.08
N PHE A 67 -13.04 -22.16 -0.02
CA PHE A 67 -13.37 -21.42 -1.23
C PHE A 67 -14.15 -22.29 -2.24
N PRO A 68 -15.20 -21.76 -2.88
CA PRO A 68 -15.99 -22.51 -3.84
C PRO A 68 -15.21 -22.75 -5.15
N LYS A 69 -15.12 -24.01 -5.56
CA LYS A 69 -14.47 -24.44 -6.81
C LYS A 69 -15.16 -23.79 -8.03
N ARG A 70 -14.39 -23.12 -8.89
CA ARG A 70 -14.76 -22.29 -10.07
C ARG A 70 -15.13 -20.83 -9.79
N ALA A 71 -14.90 -20.31 -8.59
CA ALA A 71 -15.09 -18.89 -8.31
C ALA A 71 -13.79 -18.10 -8.52
N LYS A 72 -13.91 -16.82 -8.89
CA LYS A 72 -12.77 -15.88 -8.93
C LYS A 72 -12.00 -15.84 -7.59
N LEU A 73 -12.69 -16.13 -6.49
CA LEU A 73 -12.13 -16.23 -5.14
C LEU A 73 -11.13 -17.39 -4.98
N GLU A 74 -11.29 -18.49 -5.70
CA GLU A 74 -10.35 -19.63 -5.69
C GLU A 74 -9.03 -19.22 -6.35
N HIS A 75 -9.09 -18.50 -7.47
CA HIS A 75 -7.89 -17.96 -8.12
C HIS A 75 -7.14 -16.98 -7.21
N LEU A 76 -7.87 -16.04 -6.59
CA LEU A 76 -7.27 -15.09 -5.64
C LEU A 76 -6.67 -15.79 -4.42
N TRP A 77 -7.27 -16.91 -3.99
CA TRP A 77 -6.70 -17.76 -2.95
C TRP A 77 -5.40 -18.42 -3.41
N HIS A 78 -5.34 -19.01 -4.60
CA HIS A 78 -4.11 -19.61 -5.11
C HIS A 78 -2.97 -18.60 -5.24
N GLU A 79 -3.24 -17.40 -5.78
CA GLU A 79 -2.23 -16.33 -5.86
C GLU A 79 -1.74 -15.91 -4.47
N PHE A 80 -2.63 -15.80 -3.48
CA PHE A 80 -2.24 -15.52 -2.11
C PHE A 80 -1.46 -16.67 -1.49
N ALA A 81 -1.87 -17.93 -1.73
CA ALA A 81 -1.24 -19.12 -1.19
C ALA A 81 0.20 -19.30 -1.69
N GLU A 82 0.52 -18.85 -2.91
CA GLU A 82 1.90 -18.81 -3.43
C GLU A 82 2.82 -17.87 -2.61
N THR A 83 2.25 -16.87 -1.93
CA THR A 83 3.01 -15.96 -1.05
C THR A 83 3.21 -16.52 0.37
N LEU A 84 2.53 -17.61 0.72
CA LEU A 84 2.65 -18.23 2.04
C LEU A 84 3.96 -19.01 2.13
N HIS A 85 4.66 -18.82 3.24
CA HIS A 85 5.95 -19.47 3.47
C HIS A 85 5.83 -20.50 4.60
N ALA A 86 6.29 -21.73 4.32
CA ALA A 86 6.34 -22.82 5.27
C ALA A 86 7.61 -22.73 6.13
N LYS A 87 7.48 -22.32 7.40
CA LYS A 87 8.56 -22.39 8.38
C LYS A 87 8.53 -23.77 9.05
N ARG A 88 9.62 -24.54 8.91
CA ARG A 88 9.74 -25.85 9.58
C ARG A 88 10.66 -25.72 10.79
N GLU A 89 10.09 -25.81 11.99
CA GLU A 89 10.80 -25.70 13.27
C GLU A 89 10.44 -26.92 14.13
N ASN A 90 11.45 -27.65 14.63
CA ASN A 90 11.27 -28.85 15.49
C ASN A 90 10.20 -29.85 15.04
N ARG A 91 10.19 -30.20 13.74
CA ARG A 91 9.23 -31.13 13.07
C ARG A 91 7.79 -30.62 12.95
N THR A 92 7.48 -29.41 13.41
CA THR A 92 6.21 -28.71 13.14
C THR A 92 6.38 -27.75 11.96
N VAL A 93 5.39 -27.70 11.06
CA VAL A 93 5.34 -26.73 9.96
C VAL A 93 4.34 -25.64 10.36
N THR A 94 4.81 -24.41 10.48
CA THR A 94 3.96 -23.23 10.70
C THR A 94 3.96 -22.40 9.42
N TRP A 95 2.77 -22.06 8.96
CA TRP A 95 2.57 -21.23 7.78
C TRP A 95 2.48 -19.77 8.17
N ARG A 96 3.15 -18.91 7.42
CA ARG A 96 3.16 -17.46 7.66
C ARG A 96 2.94 -16.68 6.38
N ALA A 97 2.31 -15.52 6.51
CA ALA A 97 2.04 -14.62 5.41
C ALA A 97 3.20 -13.65 5.19
N THR A 98 3.66 -13.52 3.94
CA THR A 98 4.67 -12.52 3.54
C THR A 98 4.04 -11.20 3.13
N VAL A 99 2.76 -11.21 2.73
CA VAL A 99 1.98 -10.06 2.27
C VAL A 99 0.59 -10.10 2.93
N PRO A 100 -0.03 -8.96 3.28
CA PRO A 100 -1.39 -8.95 3.82
C PRO A 100 -2.41 -9.49 2.82
N ALA A 101 -3.42 -10.23 3.30
CA ALA A 101 -4.46 -10.81 2.45
C ALA A 101 -5.27 -9.76 1.68
N GLU A 102 -5.42 -8.55 2.23
CA GLU A 102 -6.10 -7.43 1.55
C GLU A 102 -5.50 -7.10 0.18
N THR A 103 -4.21 -7.36 -0.03
CA THR A 103 -3.55 -7.16 -1.33
C THR A 103 -4.26 -7.91 -2.47
N TYR A 104 -4.70 -9.14 -2.20
CA TYR A 104 -5.40 -9.99 -3.17
C TYR A 104 -6.92 -9.88 -3.00
N PHE A 105 -7.39 -9.88 -1.75
CA PHE A 105 -8.79 -9.82 -1.37
C PHE A 105 -9.28 -8.38 -1.15
N ASN A 106 -9.05 -7.49 -2.14
CA ASN A 106 -9.51 -6.11 -2.11
C ASN A 106 -10.89 -5.90 -2.80
N THR A 107 -11.47 -4.72 -2.59
CA THR A 107 -12.78 -4.33 -3.15
C THR A 107 -12.78 -4.27 -4.67
N GLY A 108 -11.69 -3.81 -5.31
CA GLY A 108 -11.60 -3.73 -6.78
C GLY A 108 -11.64 -5.10 -7.45
N ASN A 109 -10.86 -6.05 -6.93
CA ASN A 109 -10.74 -7.40 -7.48
C ASN A 109 -12.01 -8.23 -7.27
N ILE A 110 -12.67 -8.09 -6.12
CA ILE A 110 -13.82 -8.91 -5.73
C ILE A 110 -15.16 -8.28 -6.12
N VAL A 111 -15.33 -6.97 -5.87
CA VAL A 111 -16.64 -6.32 -5.99
C VAL A 111 -16.79 -5.61 -7.32
N ASP A 112 -15.85 -4.75 -7.70
CA ASP A 112 -16.00 -3.94 -8.92
C ASP A 112 -15.96 -4.79 -10.18
N SER A 113 -15.00 -5.72 -10.25
CA SER A 113 -14.88 -6.64 -11.40
C SER A 113 -16.06 -7.62 -11.53
N TYR A 114 -16.77 -7.95 -10.44
CA TYR A 114 -17.86 -8.94 -10.47
C TYR A 114 -19.23 -8.32 -10.72
N THR A 115 -19.49 -7.15 -10.13
CA THR A 115 -20.82 -6.52 -10.14
C THR A 115 -21.02 -5.53 -11.28
N GLY A 116 -19.96 -5.16 -12.01
CA GLY A 116 -20.05 -4.17 -13.10
C GLY A 116 -20.51 -2.80 -12.59
N THR A 117 -20.01 -2.41 -11.41
CA THR A 117 -20.44 -1.24 -10.63
C THR A 117 -20.40 0.05 -11.45
N GLU A 118 -19.47 0.18 -12.39
CA GLU A 118 -19.29 1.39 -13.19
C GLU A 118 -20.50 1.76 -14.05
N PHE A 119 -21.12 0.80 -14.75
CA PHE A 119 -22.28 1.07 -15.59
C PHE A 119 -23.51 1.49 -14.76
N PHE A 120 -23.78 0.74 -13.68
CA PHE A 120 -24.96 0.94 -12.87
C PHE A 120 -24.89 2.21 -12.00
N ARG A 121 -23.67 2.69 -11.68
CA ARG A 121 -23.47 3.97 -10.99
C ARG A 121 -24.06 5.15 -11.74
N HIS A 122 -24.14 5.09 -13.06
CA HIS A 122 -24.72 6.14 -13.90
C HIS A 122 -26.22 5.97 -14.16
N LEU A 123 -26.80 4.81 -13.83
CA LEU A 123 -28.18 4.47 -14.12
C LEU A 123 -29.21 5.45 -13.50
N PRO A 124 -29.06 5.91 -12.24
CA PRO A 124 -29.95 6.92 -11.67
C PRO A 124 -29.97 8.24 -12.47
N GLY A 125 -28.81 8.64 -13.00
CA GLY A 125 -28.69 9.81 -13.86
C GLY A 125 -29.45 9.62 -15.18
N VAL A 126 -29.33 8.44 -15.80
CA VAL A 126 -30.08 8.10 -17.02
C VAL A 126 -31.60 8.13 -16.77
N PHE A 127 -32.06 7.61 -15.64
CA PHE A 127 -33.48 7.62 -15.26
C PHE A 127 -34.00 9.05 -15.07
N THR A 128 -33.24 9.89 -14.38
CA THR A 128 -33.58 11.31 -14.18
C THR A 128 -33.63 12.05 -15.52
N GLY A 129 -32.65 11.83 -16.39
CA GLY A 129 -32.62 12.39 -17.75
C GLY A 129 -33.80 11.94 -18.61
N MET A 130 -34.15 10.65 -18.59
CA MET A 130 -35.33 10.13 -19.27
C MET A 130 -36.64 10.75 -18.74
N GLY A 131 -36.75 10.97 -17.43
CA GLY A 131 -37.89 11.67 -16.82
C GLY A 131 -38.03 13.10 -17.33
N ILE A 132 -36.93 13.86 -17.39
CA ILE A 132 -36.89 15.23 -17.92
C ILE A 132 -37.29 15.25 -19.41
N ILE A 133 -36.70 14.36 -20.23
CA ILE A 133 -37.03 14.23 -21.65
C ILE A 133 -38.51 13.89 -21.84
N GLY A 134 -39.06 12.99 -21.02
CA GLY A 134 -40.47 12.64 -21.03
C GLY A 134 -41.39 13.83 -20.75
N THR A 135 -41.06 14.65 -19.75
CA THR A 135 -41.83 15.88 -19.46
C THR A 135 -41.78 16.90 -20.59
N PHE A 136 -40.61 17.13 -21.19
CA PHE A 136 -40.49 18.04 -22.32
C PHE A 136 -41.23 17.52 -23.56
N ALA A 137 -41.13 16.23 -23.87
CA ALA A 137 -41.86 15.63 -24.97
C ALA A 137 -43.38 15.73 -24.76
N GLY A 138 -43.85 15.52 -23.53
CA GLY A 138 -45.25 15.72 -23.12
C GLY A 138 -45.75 17.15 -23.32
N LEU A 139 -44.96 18.14 -22.89
CA LEU A 139 -45.27 19.56 -23.08
C LEU A 139 -45.31 19.93 -24.57
N ILE A 140 -44.32 19.49 -25.35
CA ILE A 140 -44.28 19.73 -26.80
C ILE A 140 -45.51 19.12 -27.48
N HIS A 141 -45.90 17.90 -27.10
CA HIS A 141 -47.08 17.25 -27.67
C HIS A 141 -48.38 17.97 -27.27
N GLY A 142 -48.54 18.35 -26.00
CA GLY A 142 -49.70 19.11 -25.53
C GLY A 142 -49.83 20.46 -26.24
N LEU A 143 -48.72 21.15 -26.48
CA LEU A 143 -48.70 22.46 -27.15
C LEU A 143 -48.98 22.38 -28.66
N LYS A 144 -48.72 21.23 -29.32
CA LYS A 144 -49.02 21.06 -30.76
C LYS A 144 -50.51 21.19 -31.09
N GLY A 145 -51.39 20.84 -30.14
CA GLY A 145 -52.84 20.96 -30.28
C GLY A 145 -53.39 22.35 -29.91
N PHE A 146 -52.57 23.23 -29.32
CA PHE A 146 -52.99 24.52 -28.83
C PHE A 146 -52.96 25.57 -29.95
N ARG A 147 -54.14 25.98 -30.44
CA ARG A 147 -54.29 27.09 -31.39
C ARG A 147 -55.15 28.19 -30.77
N PRO A 148 -54.58 29.34 -30.40
CA PRO A 148 -55.36 30.45 -29.85
C PRO A 148 -56.44 30.88 -30.85
N SER A 149 -57.70 30.91 -30.43
CA SER A 149 -58.85 31.38 -31.22
C SER A 149 -59.42 32.64 -30.57
N THR A 150 -60.09 33.49 -31.36
CA THR A 150 -60.78 34.70 -30.89
C THR A 150 -62.02 34.38 -30.05
N ASP A 151 -62.48 33.12 -30.05
CA ASP A 151 -63.59 32.63 -29.23
C ASP A 151 -63.08 32.07 -27.88
N PRO A 152 -63.48 32.66 -26.73
CA PRO A 152 -63.11 32.18 -25.40
C PRO A 152 -63.54 30.74 -25.10
N ALA A 153 -64.68 30.29 -25.64
CA ALA A 153 -65.21 28.95 -25.39
C ALA A 153 -64.34 27.87 -26.07
N GLN A 154 -63.87 28.15 -27.29
CA GLN A 154 -62.98 27.25 -28.04
C GLN A 154 -61.58 27.18 -27.40
N THR A 155 -61.08 28.32 -26.90
CA THR A 155 -59.80 28.35 -26.18
C THR A 155 -59.87 27.54 -24.88
N MET A 156 -60.96 27.64 -24.12
CA MET A 156 -61.18 26.84 -22.91
C MET A 156 -61.27 25.33 -23.20
N ALA A 157 -61.91 24.94 -24.31
CA ALA A 157 -61.98 23.54 -24.73
C ALA A 157 -60.60 22.94 -25.08
N MET A 158 -59.66 23.76 -25.57
CA MET A 158 -58.30 23.33 -25.92
C MET A 158 -57.35 23.22 -24.70
N ILE A 159 -57.69 23.83 -23.56
CA ILE A 159 -56.88 23.76 -22.33
C ILE A 159 -56.97 22.36 -21.69
N GLY A 160 -58.13 21.69 -21.77
CA GLY A 160 -58.32 20.36 -21.17
C GLY A 160 -57.31 19.30 -21.68
N PRO A 161 -57.20 19.08 -23.00
CA PRO A 161 -56.21 18.18 -23.59
C PRO A 161 -54.76 18.57 -23.29
N LEU A 162 -54.45 19.87 -23.28
CA LEU A 162 -53.12 20.38 -22.92
C LEU A 162 -52.74 19.98 -21.49
N ILE A 163 -53.62 20.23 -20.52
CA ILE A 163 -53.40 19.85 -19.11
C ILE A 163 -53.30 18.33 -18.97
N GLY A 164 -54.12 17.57 -19.71
CA GLY A 164 -54.07 16.11 -19.74
C GLY A 164 -52.70 15.55 -20.15
N ALA A 165 -52.17 16.02 -21.29
CA ALA A 165 -50.87 15.59 -21.82
C ALA A 165 -49.71 15.97 -20.87
N VAL A 166 -49.78 17.16 -20.28
CA VAL A 166 -48.80 17.60 -19.29
C VAL A 166 -48.84 16.73 -18.03
N ARG A 167 -50.04 16.47 -17.49
CA ARG A 167 -50.24 15.62 -16.30
C ARG A 167 -49.66 14.22 -16.50
N GLU A 168 -49.90 13.58 -17.64
CA GLU A 168 -49.35 12.24 -17.93
C GLU A 168 -47.82 12.24 -17.97
N ALA A 169 -47.21 13.27 -18.56
CA ALA A 169 -45.77 13.41 -18.62
C ALA A 169 -45.14 13.64 -17.23
N PHE A 170 -45.81 14.38 -16.35
CA PHE A 170 -45.41 14.55 -14.96
C PHE A 170 -45.42 13.22 -14.17
N TYR A 171 -46.41 12.34 -14.40
CA TYR A 171 -46.42 11.02 -13.76
C TYR A 171 -45.25 10.14 -14.21
N VAL A 172 -44.90 10.16 -15.49
CA VAL A 172 -43.73 9.41 -16.00
C VAL A 172 -42.44 9.92 -15.36
N SER A 173 -42.27 11.24 -15.22
CA SER A 173 -41.10 11.82 -14.55
C SER A 173 -41.06 11.52 -13.05
N ALA A 174 -42.20 11.59 -12.36
CA ALA A 174 -42.28 11.21 -10.95
C ALA A 174 -41.89 9.73 -10.74
N ALA A 175 -42.37 8.83 -11.61
CA ALA A 175 -41.99 7.42 -11.59
C ALA A 175 -40.49 7.23 -11.88
N ALA A 176 -39.94 8.00 -12.83
CA ALA A 176 -38.52 7.94 -13.19
C ALA A 176 -37.60 8.37 -12.05
N ILE A 177 -37.91 9.49 -11.39
CA ILE A 177 -37.15 10.00 -10.24
C ILE A 177 -37.26 9.03 -9.06
N THR A 178 -38.46 8.51 -8.79
CA THR A 178 -38.66 7.51 -7.72
C THR A 178 -37.84 6.25 -7.97
N ALA A 179 -37.87 5.73 -9.20
CA ALA A 179 -37.06 4.58 -9.58
C ALA A 179 -35.55 4.87 -9.49
N ALA A 180 -35.09 6.05 -9.92
CA ALA A 180 -33.69 6.46 -9.76
C ALA A 180 -33.24 6.47 -8.29
N MET A 181 -34.09 6.99 -7.40
CA MET A 181 -33.80 7.06 -5.97
C MET A 181 -33.76 5.68 -5.31
N VAL A 182 -34.70 4.79 -5.68
CA VAL A 182 -34.71 3.40 -5.22
C VAL A 182 -33.48 2.64 -5.73
N ILE A 183 -33.13 2.77 -7.01
CA ILE A 183 -31.94 2.14 -7.60
C ILE A 183 -30.68 2.63 -6.87
N THR A 184 -30.55 3.94 -6.64
CA THR A 184 -29.40 4.50 -5.91
C THR A 184 -29.29 3.95 -4.50
N LEU A 185 -30.40 3.88 -3.76
CA LEU A 185 -30.41 3.35 -2.40
C LEU A 185 -29.99 1.88 -2.37
N LEU A 186 -30.53 1.06 -3.27
CA LEU A 186 -30.19 -0.37 -3.36
C LEU A 186 -28.75 -0.59 -3.81
N GLU A 187 -28.28 0.16 -4.82
CA GLU A 187 -26.91 0.13 -5.31
C GLU A 187 -25.92 0.41 -4.17
N LYS A 188 -26.08 1.56 -3.49
CA LYS A 188 -25.17 1.97 -2.42
C LYS A 188 -25.22 1.03 -1.23
N SER A 189 -26.40 0.53 -0.87
CA SER A 189 -26.55 -0.41 0.25
C SER A 189 -25.82 -1.73 -0.02
N ILE A 190 -25.96 -2.30 -1.22
CA ILE A 190 -25.32 -3.58 -1.59
C ILE A 190 -23.80 -3.41 -1.66
N ILE A 191 -23.30 -2.34 -2.30
CA ILE A 191 -21.86 -2.09 -2.40
C ILE A 191 -21.23 -1.91 -1.01
N ALA A 192 -21.85 -1.10 -0.14
CA ALA A 192 -21.34 -0.88 1.22
C ALA A 192 -21.25 -2.20 2.01
N VAL A 193 -22.26 -3.06 1.89
CA VAL A 193 -22.27 -4.38 2.54
C VAL A 193 -21.19 -5.29 1.95
N LEU A 194 -21.00 -5.30 0.63
CA LEU A 194 -19.99 -6.10 -0.04
C LEU A 194 -18.57 -5.65 0.35
N TYR A 195 -18.30 -4.35 0.39
CA TYR A 195 -17.00 -3.81 0.81
C TYR A 195 -16.66 -4.24 2.24
N GLY A 196 -17.59 -4.05 3.17
CA GLY A 196 -17.40 -4.48 4.56
C GLY A 196 -17.28 -6.00 4.74
N ARG A 197 -17.77 -6.80 3.79
CA ARG A 197 -17.63 -8.26 3.80
C ARG A 197 -16.32 -8.72 3.21
N THR A 198 -15.85 -8.08 2.15
CA THR A 198 -14.53 -8.33 1.56
C THR A 198 -13.43 -8.09 2.59
N ALA A 199 -13.48 -6.96 3.31
CA ALA A 199 -12.55 -6.69 4.41
C ALA A 199 -12.59 -7.80 5.49
N LYS A 200 -13.78 -8.26 5.88
CA LYS A 200 -13.93 -9.36 6.86
C LYS A 200 -13.40 -10.71 6.36
N VAL A 201 -13.30 -10.92 5.04
CA VAL A 201 -12.68 -12.12 4.46
C VAL A 201 -11.16 -11.98 4.56
N ALA A 202 -10.59 -10.84 4.15
CA ALA A 202 -9.16 -10.56 4.31
C ALA A 202 -8.73 -10.71 5.78
N ASP A 203 -9.44 -10.07 6.73
CA ASP A 203 -9.20 -10.22 8.17
C ASP A 203 -9.28 -11.68 8.64
N ALA A 204 -10.19 -12.47 8.08
CA ALA A 204 -10.35 -13.87 8.48
C ALA A 204 -9.19 -14.74 7.97
N ILE A 205 -8.62 -14.40 6.81
CA ILE A 205 -7.42 -15.05 6.27
C ILE A 205 -6.20 -14.64 7.09
N ASP A 206 -6.00 -13.34 7.31
CA ASP A 206 -4.85 -12.82 8.08
C ASP A 206 -4.84 -13.31 9.53
N ARG A 207 -6.00 -13.63 10.11
CA ARG A 207 -6.07 -14.25 11.45
C ARG A 207 -5.49 -15.67 11.50
N VAL A 208 -5.50 -16.41 10.39
CA VAL A 208 -5.02 -17.80 10.34
C VAL A 208 -3.49 -17.84 10.23
N PHE A 209 -2.87 -16.81 9.65
CA PHE A 209 -1.44 -16.76 9.37
C PHE A 209 -0.75 -15.65 10.16
N ASP A 210 0.37 -15.98 10.80
CA ASP A 210 1.17 -14.99 11.50
C ASP A 210 1.98 -14.15 10.49
N ALA A 211 2.03 -12.83 10.69
CA ALA A 211 2.70 -11.88 9.80
C ALA A 211 4.20 -11.74 10.14
N GLY A 212 4.97 -11.05 9.30
CA GLY A 212 6.30 -10.53 9.70
C GLY A 212 7.50 -11.42 9.40
N ILE A 213 7.45 -12.22 8.32
CA ILE A 213 8.58 -13.05 7.89
C ILE A 213 9.81 -12.21 7.49
N GLY A 214 9.59 -11.07 6.84
CA GLY A 214 10.68 -10.21 6.34
C GLY A 214 11.57 -9.66 7.45
N GLU A 215 10.97 -9.23 8.57
CA GLU A 215 11.69 -8.65 9.69
C GLU A 215 12.50 -9.70 10.46
N GLU A 216 11.95 -10.90 10.68
CA GLU A 216 12.68 -12.00 11.34
C GLU A 216 13.83 -12.53 10.47
N TYR A 217 13.67 -12.58 9.14
CA TYR A 217 14.79 -12.92 8.24
C TYR A 217 15.86 -11.85 8.26
N LEU A 218 15.48 -10.56 8.25
CA LEU A 218 16.44 -9.48 8.40
C LEU A 218 17.20 -9.59 9.72
N GLU A 219 16.49 -9.86 10.82
CA GLU A 219 17.08 -10.05 12.15
C GLU A 219 18.05 -11.23 12.16
N ARG A 220 17.65 -12.40 11.61
CA ARG A 220 18.50 -13.59 11.54
C ARG A 220 19.73 -13.39 10.66
N LEU A 221 19.55 -12.72 9.53
CA LEU A 221 20.65 -12.42 8.60
C LEU A 221 21.62 -11.42 9.24
N THR A 222 21.10 -10.45 9.99
CA THR A 222 21.90 -9.51 10.80
C THR A 222 22.65 -10.23 11.92
N LYS A 223 21.99 -11.11 12.68
CA LYS A 223 22.62 -11.94 13.71
C LYS A 223 23.71 -12.85 13.14
N ALA A 224 23.45 -13.52 12.03
CA ALA A 224 24.45 -14.35 11.36
C ALA A 224 25.66 -13.51 10.88
N ALA A 225 25.43 -12.28 10.42
CA ALA A 225 26.49 -11.35 10.05
C ALA A 225 27.29 -10.84 11.27
N GLU A 226 26.62 -10.54 12.38
CA GLU A 226 27.26 -10.17 13.65
C GLU A 226 28.12 -11.31 14.21
N GLU A 227 27.58 -12.53 14.23
CA GLU A 227 28.30 -13.74 14.65
C GLU A 227 29.50 -14.03 13.75
N GLY A 228 29.34 -13.91 12.43
CA GLY A 228 30.44 -14.06 11.46
C GLY A 228 31.55 -13.03 11.67
N THR A 229 31.20 -11.78 11.98
CA THR A 229 32.16 -10.72 12.30
C THR A 229 32.91 -11.00 13.60
N SER A 230 32.20 -11.48 14.62
CA SER A 230 32.80 -11.88 15.90
C SER A 230 33.78 -13.05 15.74
N GLN A 231 33.40 -14.08 14.97
CA GLN A 231 34.27 -15.22 14.66
C GLN A 231 35.50 -14.80 13.85
N ALA A 232 35.35 -13.90 12.87
CA ALA A 232 36.48 -13.37 12.10
C ALA A 232 37.46 -12.60 13.00
N LYS A 233 36.95 -11.84 13.98
CA LYS A 233 37.79 -11.15 14.96
C LYS A 233 38.52 -12.13 15.88
N MET A 234 37.84 -13.14 16.42
CA MET A 234 38.48 -14.17 17.25
C MET A 234 39.56 -14.94 16.48
N LEU A 235 39.30 -15.29 15.22
CA LEU A 235 40.26 -15.97 14.36
C LEU A 235 41.50 -15.11 14.12
N LYS A 236 41.31 -13.81 13.86
CA LYS A 236 42.40 -12.85 13.73
C LYS A 236 43.23 -12.76 15.02
N ASP A 237 42.58 -12.61 16.17
CA ASP A 237 43.28 -12.43 17.45
C ASP A 237 44.07 -13.69 17.86
N ALA A 238 43.50 -14.88 17.63
CA ALA A 238 44.20 -16.16 17.84
C ALA A 238 45.40 -16.31 16.90
N LEU A 239 45.23 -15.99 15.61
CA LEU A 239 46.30 -16.09 14.62
C LEU A 239 47.47 -15.13 14.92
N VAL A 240 47.18 -13.88 15.30
CA VAL A 240 48.20 -12.89 15.64
C VAL A 240 48.98 -13.30 16.89
N LYS A 241 48.29 -13.84 17.89
CA LYS A 241 48.92 -14.32 19.13
C LYS A 241 49.86 -15.50 18.87
N ASP A 242 49.37 -16.54 18.19
CA ASP A 242 50.15 -17.76 17.97
C ASP A 242 51.38 -17.52 17.08
N ILE A 243 51.25 -16.67 16.05
CA ILE A 243 52.40 -16.26 15.22
C ILE A 243 53.41 -15.44 16.03
N GLY A 244 52.93 -14.55 16.91
CA GLY A 244 53.79 -13.76 17.79
C GLY A 244 54.61 -14.62 18.75
N GLU A 245 53.98 -15.63 19.36
CA GLU A 245 54.64 -16.58 20.27
C GLU A 245 55.69 -17.43 19.54
N ILE A 246 55.38 -17.94 18.34
CA ILE A 246 56.32 -18.71 17.53
C ILE A 246 57.54 -17.85 17.15
N LEU A 247 57.33 -16.61 16.72
CA LEU A 247 58.43 -15.71 16.37
C LEU A 247 59.31 -15.37 17.59
N GLN A 248 58.71 -15.15 18.76
CA GLN A 248 59.48 -14.92 19.98
C GLN A 248 60.30 -16.15 20.39
N GLU A 249 59.73 -17.35 20.32
CA GLU A 249 60.41 -18.57 20.71
C GLU A 249 61.56 -18.94 19.78
N VAL A 250 61.40 -18.77 18.46
CA VAL A 250 62.49 -18.95 17.48
C VAL A 250 63.62 -17.94 17.75
N THR A 251 63.29 -16.67 17.99
CA THR A 251 64.27 -15.63 18.29
C THR A 251 65.04 -15.93 19.59
N ARG A 252 64.34 -16.43 20.62
CA ARG A 252 64.93 -16.82 21.90
C ARG A 252 65.87 -18.01 21.73
N LYS A 253 65.46 -19.06 21.04
CA LYS A 253 66.33 -20.22 20.76
C LYS A 253 67.57 -19.84 19.96
N GLN A 254 67.46 -18.89 19.03
CA GLN A 254 68.59 -18.40 18.25
C GLN A 254 69.58 -17.61 19.12
N THR A 255 69.09 -16.71 19.98
CA THR A 255 69.95 -15.94 20.91
C THR A 255 70.60 -16.83 21.96
N GLU A 256 69.90 -17.84 22.47
CA GLU A 256 70.46 -18.85 23.37
C GLU A 256 71.55 -19.69 22.68
N GLY A 257 71.33 -20.09 21.42
CA GLY A 257 72.33 -20.80 20.61
C GLY A 257 73.59 -19.98 20.34
N ILE A 258 73.44 -18.69 20.03
CA ILE A 258 74.57 -17.76 19.83
C ILE A 258 75.34 -17.55 21.14
N ALA A 259 74.64 -17.37 22.27
CA ALA A 259 75.26 -17.23 23.58
C ALA A 259 76.01 -18.50 24.00
N ALA A 260 75.47 -19.67 23.71
CA ALA A 260 76.14 -20.95 23.97
C ALA A 260 77.42 -21.09 23.12
N ALA A 261 77.34 -20.79 21.82
CA ALA A 261 78.50 -20.79 20.93
C ALA A 261 79.61 -19.83 21.38
N GLN A 262 79.25 -18.64 21.90
CA GLN A 262 80.23 -17.69 22.44
C GLN A 262 80.90 -18.18 23.73
N ARG A 263 80.16 -18.87 24.62
CA ARG A 263 80.76 -19.48 25.83
C ARG A 263 81.71 -20.62 25.49
N GLU A 264 81.34 -21.45 24.53
CA GLU A 264 82.19 -22.54 24.03
C GLU A 264 83.46 -21.98 23.39
N LEU A 265 83.35 -20.95 22.55
CA LEU A 265 84.46 -20.14 22.04
C LEU A 265 85.40 -19.67 23.16
N GLY A 266 84.85 -19.08 24.22
CA GLY A 266 85.63 -18.62 25.36
C GLY A 266 86.36 -19.75 26.09
N ALA A 267 85.71 -20.90 26.27
CA ALA A 267 86.29 -22.08 26.92
C ALA A 267 87.40 -22.72 26.07
N THR A 268 87.18 -22.88 24.77
CA THR A 268 88.19 -23.41 23.83
C THR A 268 89.38 -22.46 23.71
N LEU A 269 89.15 -21.15 23.63
CA LEU A 269 90.22 -20.15 23.59
C LEU A 269 91.01 -20.13 24.90
N SER A 270 90.34 -20.20 26.05
CA SER A 270 91.01 -20.28 27.37
C SER A 270 91.87 -21.54 27.48
N THR A 271 91.35 -22.69 27.06
CA THR A 271 92.08 -23.97 27.06
C THR A 271 93.26 -23.94 26.09
N ALA A 272 93.08 -23.35 24.91
CA ALA A 272 94.14 -23.22 23.90
C ALA A 272 95.25 -22.26 24.33
N ILE A 273 94.91 -21.15 25.00
CA ILE A 273 95.87 -20.23 25.60
C ILE A 273 96.61 -20.93 26.75
N GLN A 274 95.89 -21.64 27.62
CA GLN A 274 96.48 -22.34 28.76
C GLN A 274 97.43 -23.45 28.32
N THR A 275 97.04 -24.27 27.34
CA THR A 275 97.85 -25.40 26.84
C THR A 275 98.95 -24.93 25.89
N GLY A 276 98.63 -23.98 25.00
CA GLY A 276 99.54 -23.47 23.97
C GLY A 276 100.64 -22.54 24.49
N LEU A 277 100.45 -21.89 25.64
CA LEU A 277 101.49 -21.07 26.30
C LEU A 277 102.22 -21.83 27.40
N ALA A 278 101.62 -22.84 28.04
CA ALA A 278 102.25 -23.60 29.12
C ALA A 278 103.54 -24.29 28.67
N GLU A 279 103.53 -24.94 27.51
CA GLU A 279 104.70 -25.65 27.01
C GLU A 279 105.86 -24.72 26.60
N PRO A 280 105.64 -23.62 25.84
CA PRO A 280 106.66 -22.61 25.60
C PRO A 280 107.20 -21.93 26.86
N LEU A 281 106.34 -21.57 27.83
CA LEU A 281 106.77 -20.97 29.10
C LEU A 281 107.64 -21.91 29.92
N ASN A 282 107.29 -23.21 29.96
CA ASN A 282 108.06 -24.22 30.67
C ASN A 282 109.43 -24.46 29.99
N ARG A 283 109.48 -24.45 28.64
CA ARG A 283 110.74 -24.45 27.89
C ARG A 283 111.56 -23.17 28.14
N MET A 284 110.91 -22.03 28.28
CA MET A 284 111.56 -20.76 28.63
C MET A 284 112.16 -20.80 30.05
N GLU A 285 111.45 -21.37 31.01
CA GLU A 285 111.92 -21.59 32.39
C GLU A 285 113.14 -22.53 32.43
N GLN A 286 113.09 -23.65 31.70
CA GLN A 286 114.22 -24.59 31.58
C GLN A 286 115.44 -23.94 30.91
N SER A 287 115.24 -23.18 29.84
CA SER A 287 116.32 -22.42 29.19
C SER A 287 116.89 -21.34 30.10
N PHE A 288 116.08 -20.67 30.92
CA PHE A 288 116.54 -19.63 31.85
C PHE A 288 117.38 -20.20 33.00
N LYS A 289 117.06 -21.41 33.48
CA LYS A 289 117.90 -22.15 34.46
C LYS A 289 119.27 -22.56 33.91
N THR A 290 119.44 -22.56 32.58
CA THR A 290 120.65 -23.04 31.91
C THR A 290 121.56 -21.90 31.41
N VAL A 291 121.11 -20.64 31.45
CA VAL A 291 121.84 -19.48 30.93
C VAL A 291 122.14 -18.46 32.04
N THR A 292 123.21 -18.71 32.80
CA THR A 292 123.87 -17.71 33.67
C THR A 292 125.24 -17.31 33.12
N GLY A 293 125.29 -17.06 31.79
CA GLY A 293 126.45 -16.43 31.14
C GLY A 293 126.51 -16.70 29.64
N GLY A 294 126.08 -15.73 28.82
CA GLY A 294 126.46 -15.65 27.40
C GLY A 294 125.31 -15.66 26.38
N THR A 295 125.17 -14.51 25.72
CA THR A 295 124.62 -14.26 24.36
C THR A 295 123.09 -14.21 24.18
N GLY A 296 122.54 -13.00 24.20
CA GLY A 296 121.10 -12.68 24.01
C GLY A 296 120.51 -12.92 22.61
N GLU A 297 121.30 -13.35 21.64
CA GLU A 297 120.84 -13.60 20.27
C GLU A 297 120.00 -14.89 20.17
N ARG A 298 120.33 -15.91 20.96
CA ARG A 298 119.58 -17.18 21.02
C ARG A 298 118.20 -17.01 21.67
N THR A 299 118.07 -16.07 22.61
CA THR A 299 116.80 -15.73 23.26
C THR A 299 115.85 -15.01 22.30
N VAL A 300 116.37 -14.11 21.44
CA VAL A 300 115.56 -13.44 20.40
C VAL A 300 115.07 -14.44 19.36
N GLN A 301 115.91 -15.40 18.96
CA GLN A 301 115.52 -16.43 18.00
C GLN A 301 114.47 -17.38 18.60
N MET A 302 114.62 -17.78 19.86
CA MET A 302 113.61 -18.61 20.56
C MET A 302 112.29 -17.85 20.78
N LEU A 303 112.33 -16.54 21.07
CA LEU A 303 111.14 -15.70 21.16
C LEU A 303 110.47 -15.54 19.79
N GLY A 304 111.26 -15.44 18.72
CA GLY A 304 110.79 -15.46 17.33
C GLY A 304 110.05 -16.76 17.00
N ASP A 305 110.62 -17.91 17.38
CA ASP A 305 109.99 -19.23 17.16
C ASP A 305 108.70 -19.38 17.98
N VAL A 306 108.68 -18.92 19.24
CA VAL A 306 107.46 -18.94 20.08
C VAL A 306 106.38 -18.01 19.53
N MET A 307 106.73 -16.81 19.06
CA MET A 307 105.80 -15.88 18.42
C MET A 307 105.31 -16.38 17.07
N ALA A 308 106.17 -17.05 16.28
CA ALA A 308 105.78 -17.68 15.03
C ALA A 308 104.83 -18.87 15.26
N ASN A 309 105.13 -19.74 16.23
CA ASN A 309 104.24 -20.86 16.59
C ASN A 309 102.93 -20.36 17.21
N PHE A 310 102.96 -19.32 18.03
CA PHE A 310 101.77 -18.70 18.62
C PHE A 310 100.92 -18.01 17.54
N SER A 311 101.53 -17.29 16.61
CA SER A 311 100.86 -16.67 15.46
C SER A 311 100.26 -17.71 14.53
N ALA A 312 100.99 -18.80 14.24
CA ALA A 312 100.47 -19.91 13.46
C ALA A 312 99.29 -20.59 14.16
N LYS A 313 99.36 -20.81 15.49
CA LYS A 313 98.26 -21.42 16.26
C LYS A 313 97.06 -20.49 16.42
N LEU A 314 97.26 -19.18 16.57
CA LEU A 314 96.21 -18.17 16.51
C LEU A 314 95.54 -18.13 15.13
N SER A 315 96.34 -18.18 14.06
CA SER A 315 95.83 -18.21 12.68
C SER A 315 95.03 -19.48 12.41
N ASP A 316 95.47 -20.63 12.94
CA ASP A 316 94.78 -21.92 12.84
C ASP A 316 93.46 -21.95 13.64
N LEU A 317 93.46 -21.40 14.87
CA LEU A 317 92.26 -21.24 15.70
C LEU A 317 91.27 -20.26 15.07
N PHE A 318 91.71 -19.10 14.60
CA PHE A 318 90.84 -18.15 13.91
C PHE A 318 90.36 -18.70 12.56
N GLY A 319 91.20 -19.42 11.81
CA GLY A 319 90.84 -20.04 10.53
C GLY A 319 89.77 -21.13 10.70
N GLY A 320 89.98 -22.05 11.65
CA GLY A 320 89.01 -23.12 11.95
C GLY A 320 87.70 -22.60 12.54
N GLN A 321 87.76 -21.56 13.38
CA GLN A 321 86.59 -21.05 14.09
C GLN A 321 85.79 -20.00 13.29
N ILE A 322 86.44 -19.21 12.43
CA ILE A 322 85.74 -18.39 11.41
C ILE A 322 85.02 -19.31 10.42
N SER A 323 85.60 -20.45 10.06
CA SER A 323 84.92 -21.47 9.24
C SER A 323 83.69 -22.03 9.97
N GLY A 324 83.80 -22.34 11.27
CA GLY A 324 82.66 -22.76 12.10
C GLY A 324 81.56 -21.70 12.26
N ILE A 325 81.92 -20.42 12.43
CA ILE A 325 80.95 -19.31 12.47
C ILE A 325 80.32 -19.08 11.10
N ASN A 326 81.06 -19.23 10.00
CA ASN A 326 80.51 -19.16 8.66
C ASN A 326 79.55 -20.31 8.38
N GLU A 327 79.88 -21.53 8.83
CA GLU A 327 79.00 -22.69 8.72
C GLU A 327 77.75 -22.52 9.59
N LEU A 328 77.88 -21.96 10.80
CA LEU A 328 76.73 -21.68 11.67
C LEU A 328 75.87 -20.54 11.13
N ASN A 329 76.47 -19.49 10.56
CA ASN A 329 75.74 -18.44 9.83
C ASN A 329 75.07 -18.98 8.58
N LYS A 330 75.71 -19.90 7.84
CA LYS A 330 75.14 -20.56 6.68
C LYS A 330 73.95 -21.44 7.07
N ARG A 331 74.08 -22.26 8.12
CA ARG A 331 72.98 -23.05 8.69
C ARG A 331 71.85 -22.19 9.27
N SER A 332 72.18 -21.05 9.86
CA SER A 332 71.20 -20.07 10.36
C SER A 332 70.46 -19.38 9.21
N ALA A 333 71.17 -19.04 8.13
CA ALA A 333 70.58 -18.53 6.89
C ALA A 333 69.72 -19.59 6.20
N GLU A 334 70.14 -20.85 6.18
CA GLU A 334 69.37 -21.99 5.67
C GLU A 334 68.12 -22.24 6.52
N ALA A 335 68.21 -22.16 7.85
CA ALA A 335 67.06 -22.29 8.75
C ALA A 335 66.09 -21.10 8.62
N MET A 336 66.58 -19.87 8.47
CA MET A 336 65.75 -18.69 8.17
C MET A 336 65.11 -18.77 6.79
N GLN A 337 65.83 -19.28 5.79
CA GLN A 337 65.26 -19.57 4.47
C GLN A 337 64.21 -20.67 4.55
N GLY A 338 64.42 -21.70 5.35
CA GLY A 338 63.47 -22.78 5.62
C GLY A 338 62.21 -22.30 6.35
N ALA A 339 62.35 -21.41 7.33
CA ALA A 339 61.23 -20.77 8.01
C ALA A 339 60.47 -19.82 7.05
N SER A 340 61.19 -19.03 6.24
CA SER A 340 60.57 -18.19 5.21
C SER A 340 59.86 -19.01 4.14
N ALA A 341 60.44 -20.15 3.74
CA ALA A 341 59.84 -21.10 2.83
C ALA A 341 58.59 -21.73 3.44
N SER A 342 58.64 -22.16 4.70
CA SER A 342 57.49 -22.70 5.44
C SER A 342 56.37 -21.66 5.58
N LEU A 343 56.72 -20.37 5.73
CA LEU A 343 55.75 -19.28 5.83
C LEU A 343 55.12 -18.97 4.47
N ARG A 344 55.90 -19.01 3.38
CA ARG A 344 55.37 -18.94 2.01
C ARG A 344 54.52 -20.17 1.68
N GLU A 345 54.91 -21.34 2.15
CA GLU A 345 54.17 -22.58 1.98
C GLU A 345 52.87 -22.54 2.77
N LEU A 346 52.85 -22.07 4.01
CA LEU A 346 51.62 -21.83 4.79
C LEU A 346 50.70 -20.81 4.11
N VAL A 347 51.23 -19.70 3.58
CA VAL A 347 50.43 -18.71 2.83
C VAL A 347 49.92 -19.29 1.51
N SER A 348 50.76 -20.08 0.82
CA SER A 348 50.38 -20.80 -0.40
C SER A 348 49.34 -21.86 -0.10
N GLU A 349 49.45 -22.56 1.03
CA GLU A 349 48.53 -23.59 1.48
C GLU A 349 47.24 -22.98 2.02
N LEU A 350 47.27 -21.78 2.60
CA LEU A 350 46.08 -20.99 2.92
C LEU A 350 45.37 -20.53 1.65
N GLY A 351 46.14 -20.07 0.65
CA GLY A 351 45.61 -19.74 -0.67
C GLY A 351 45.04 -20.96 -1.39
N ARG A 352 45.72 -22.11 -1.28
CA ARG A 352 45.31 -23.40 -1.83
C ARG A 352 44.09 -23.93 -1.11
N LYS A 353 44.02 -23.91 0.22
CA LYS A 353 42.83 -24.30 1.00
C LYS A 353 41.68 -23.33 0.81
N GLY A 354 41.92 -22.03 0.68
CA GLY A 354 40.90 -21.06 0.31
C GLY A 354 40.34 -21.33 -1.08
N LYS A 355 41.22 -21.65 -2.03
CA LYS A 355 40.84 -22.08 -3.38
C LYS A 355 40.18 -23.46 -3.40
N GLU A 356 40.63 -24.40 -2.59
CA GLU A 356 40.05 -25.74 -2.41
C GLU A 356 38.69 -25.65 -1.71
N THR A 357 38.49 -24.69 -0.80
CA THR A 357 37.17 -24.42 -0.21
C THR A 357 36.25 -23.80 -1.27
N THR A 358 36.78 -22.93 -2.13
CA THR A 358 36.03 -22.34 -3.26
C THR A 358 35.72 -23.38 -4.33
N ASP A 359 36.67 -24.26 -4.63
CA ASP A 359 36.57 -25.35 -5.59
C ASP A 359 35.68 -26.46 -5.02
N GLN A 360 35.69 -26.74 -3.71
CA GLN A 360 34.72 -27.60 -3.04
C GLN A 360 33.34 -26.96 -3.02
N MET A 361 33.21 -25.64 -2.88
CA MET A 361 31.93 -24.94 -2.98
C MET A 361 31.40 -25.00 -4.43
N ALA A 362 32.28 -24.86 -5.42
CA ALA A 362 31.99 -25.05 -6.83
C ALA A 362 31.67 -26.52 -7.15
N GLU A 363 32.38 -27.47 -6.54
CA GLU A 363 32.15 -28.91 -6.68
C GLU A 363 30.84 -29.30 -6.01
N LYS A 364 30.49 -28.75 -4.84
CA LYS A 364 29.18 -28.91 -4.19
C LYS A 364 28.07 -28.26 -5.00
N MET A 365 28.35 -27.16 -5.70
CA MET A 365 27.41 -26.55 -6.64
C MET A 365 27.24 -27.41 -7.89
N VAL A 366 28.32 -27.98 -8.43
CA VAL A 366 28.30 -28.96 -9.52
C VAL A 366 27.64 -30.27 -9.08
N GLU A 367 27.79 -30.68 -7.82
CA GLU A 367 27.15 -31.84 -7.21
C GLU A 367 25.67 -31.55 -6.98
N ALA A 368 25.28 -30.33 -6.63
CA ALA A 368 23.90 -29.89 -6.58
C ALA A 368 23.27 -29.81 -7.99
N ILE A 369 24.02 -29.36 -8.99
CA ILE A 369 23.61 -29.37 -10.41
C ILE A 369 23.49 -30.81 -10.90
N LYS A 370 24.45 -31.69 -10.59
CA LYS A 370 24.37 -33.13 -10.87
C LYS A 370 23.22 -33.79 -10.12
N ALA A 371 22.95 -33.40 -8.88
CA ALA A 371 21.81 -33.91 -8.14
C ALA A 371 20.49 -33.43 -8.78
N MET A 372 20.47 -32.22 -9.33
CA MET A 372 19.35 -31.68 -10.11
C MET A 372 19.22 -32.38 -11.47
N GLU A 373 20.32 -32.75 -12.11
CA GLU A 373 20.40 -33.54 -13.35
C GLU A 373 20.01 -35.01 -13.13
N VAL A 374 20.41 -35.61 -12.01
CA VAL A 374 19.95 -36.93 -11.55
C VAL A 374 18.47 -36.89 -11.22
N ARG A 375 17.96 -35.80 -10.62
CA ARG A 375 16.54 -35.61 -10.37
C ARG A 375 15.75 -35.39 -11.67
N GLN A 376 16.33 -34.68 -12.64
CA GLN A 376 15.79 -34.53 -13.99
C GLN A 376 15.83 -35.86 -14.77
N SER A 377 16.87 -36.67 -14.56
CA SER A 377 17.00 -38.03 -15.05
C SER A 377 16.04 -39.00 -14.36
N ASP A 378 15.70 -38.81 -13.08
CA ASP A 378 14.65 -39.56 -12.39
C ASP A 378 13.26 -39.13 -12.88
N ILE A 379 13.06 -37.85 -13.20
CA ILE A 379 11.85 -37.34 -13.88
C ILE A 379 11.73 -37.95 -15.30
N ASN A 380 12.82 -37.99 -16.06
CA ASN A 380 12.87 -38.63 -17.38
C ASN A 380 12.74 -40.16 -17.27
N GLY A 381 13.34 -40.80 -16.26
CA GLY A 381 13.25 -42.23 -16.00
C GLY A 381 11.85 -42.63 -15.53
N ARG A 382 11.12 -41.74 -14.85
CA ARG A 382 9.68 -41.91 -14.59
C ARG A 382 8.85 -41.73 -15.86
N ALA A 383 9.24 -40.85 -16.78
CA ALA A 383 8.63 -40.75 -18.10
C ALA A 383 8.92 -41.99 -18.96
N GLU A 384 10.13 -42.54 -18.87
CA GLU A 384 10.59 -43.76 -19.53
C GLU A 384 9.93 -45.01 -18.94
N ALA A 385 9.76 -45.10 -17.62
CA ALA A 385 8.97 -46.15 -16.95
C ALA A 385 7.48 -46.07 -17.30
N THR A 386 6.98 -44.88 -17.64
CA THR A 386 5.62 -44.69 -18.15
C THR A 386 5.52 -45.17 -19.61
N LEU A 387 6.55 -44.95 -20.42
CA LEU A 387 6.71 -45.55 -21.76
C LEU A 387 6.95 -47.07 -21.70
N GLU A 388 7.61 -47.56 -20.67
CA GLU A 388 7.90 -48.97 -20.45
C GLU A 388 6.64 -49.73 -20.00
N ARG A 389 5.76 -49.12 -19.19
CA ARG A 389 4.40 -49.67 -18.97
C ARG A 389 3.57 -49.74 -20.24
N VAL A 390 3.75 -48.80 -21.15
CA VAL A 390 3.13 -48.83 -22.50
C VAL A 390 3.78 -49.92 -23.38
N ALA A 391 5.09 -50.14 -23.28
CA ALA A 391 5.82 -51.17 -24.00
C ALA A 391 5.60 -52.59 -23.44
N GLU A 392 5.42 -52.75 -22.13
CA GLU A 392 5.13 -54.03 -21.45
C GLU A 392 3.76 -54.57 -21.89
N SER A 393 2.78 -53.66 -22.05
CA SER A 393 1.50 -53.96 -22.68
C SER A 393 1.64 -54.45 -24.13
N MET A 394 2.75 -54.15 -24.80
CA MET A 394 3.06 -54.52 -26.18
C MET A 394 3.97 -55.76 -26.26
N ARG A 395 4.80 -56.01 -25.23
CA ARG A 395 5.71 -57.16 -25.06
C ARG A 395 4.96 -58.44 -24.68
N GLY A 396 3.89 -58.34 -23.87
CA GLY A 396 2.97 -59.45 -23.60
C GLY A 396 2.32 -60.01 -24.88
N LEU A 397 2.23 -59.19 -25.93
CA LEU A 397 1.77 -59.55 -27.27
C LEU A 397 2.84 -60.29 -28.12
N MET A 398 4.13 -60.20 -27.76
CA MET A 398 5.26 -60.82 -28.50
C MET A 398 5.89 -62.06 -27.85
N GLY A 399 5.69 -62.29 -26.54
CA GLY A 399 6.23 -63.46 -25.81
C GLY A 399 5.73 -64.83 -26.28
N ALA A 400 4.73 -64.89 -27.16
CA ALA A 400 4.30 -66.10 -27.86
C ALA A 400 5.29 -66.57 -28.95
N MET A 401 6.34 -65.80 -29.23
CA MET A 401 7.39 -66.05 -30.21
C MET A 401 8.71 -66.31 -29.46
N GLY A 402 8.78 -67.27 -28.54
CA GLY A 402 8.70 -68.68 -28.86
C GLY A 402 10.09 -69.20 -29.18
N ASP A 403 10.67 -69.90 -28.20
CA ASP A 403 11.19 -71.26 -28.32
C ASP A 403 12.30 -71.59 -29.36
N SER A 404 12.74 -70.63 -30.17
CA SER A 404 13.69 -70.84 -31.27
C SER A 404 15.15 -70.96 -30.80
N VAL A 405 15.44 -70.52 -29.58
CA VAL A 405 16.80 -70.39 -29.03
C VAL A 405 17.42 -71.74 -28.62
N ASN A 406 16.64 -72.81 -28.53
CA ASN A 406 17.06 -74.07 -27.90
C ASN A 406 18.04 -74.95 -28.72
N ARG A 407 18.59 -74.50 -29.85
CA ARG A 407 19.32 -75.37 -30.80
C ARG A 407 20.84 -75.17 -30.91
N THR A 408 21.42 -74.10 -30.40
CA THR A 408 22.77 -73.71 -30.86
C THR A 408 23.88 -73.95 -29.82
N LEU A 409 23.70 -74.96 -28.96
CA LEU A 409 24.69 -75.38 -27.95
C LEU A 409 25.67 -76.46 -28.48
N ALA A 410 25.49 -76.94 -29.72
CA ALA A 410 26.26 -78.06 -30.27
C ALA A 410 27.59 -77.67 -30.95
N ASP A 411 27.82 -76.39 -31.29
CA ASP A 411 28.86 -75.98 -32.25
C ASP A 411 30.21 -75.59 -31.61
N SER A 412 30.53 -76.22 -30.47
CA SER A 412 31.72 -75.90 -29.65
C SER A 412 33.08 -76.29 -30.27
N GLN A 413 33.12 -76.74 -31.53
CA GLN A 413 34.36 -77.10 -32.24
C GLN A 413 34.84 -76.02 -33.24
N GLU A 414 34.04 -74.97 -33.50
CA GLU A 414 34.40 -73.81 -34.33
C GLU A 414 35.26 -72.75 -33.58
N ARG A 415 35.56 -73.01 -32.29
CA ARG A 415 36.20 -72.05 -31.37
C ARG A 415 37.61 -71.60 -31.77
N GLU A 416 38.33 -72.36 -32.58
CA GLU A 416 39.73 -72.09 -32.90
C GLU A 416 39.89 -71.16 -34.12
N ALA A 417 39.00 -71.24 -35.11
CA ALA A 417 38.90 -70.26 -36.20
C ALA A 417 38.31 -68.92 -35.71
N LEU A 418 37.37 -68.99 -34.76
CA LEU A 418 36.71 -67.83 -34.14
C LEU A 418 37.69 -66.92 -33.37
N LEU A 419 38.82 -67.45 -32.86
CA LEU A 419 39.82 -66.65 -32.14
C LEU A 419 40.61 -65.71 -33.06
N VAL A 420 40.94 -66.17 -34.28
CA VAL A 420 41.66 -65.37 -35.28
C VAL A 420 40.73 -64.31 -35.89
N GLN A 421 39.45 -64.64 -36.12
CA GLN A 421 38.44 -63.69 -36.58
C GLN A 421 38.06 -62.66 -35.51
N ARG A 422 37.91 -63.07 -34.23
CA ARG A 422 37.73 -62.12 -33.10
C ARG A 422 38.88 -61.14 -32.96
N SER A 423 40.10 -61.55 -33.27
CA SER A 423 41.27 -60.66 -33.20
C SER A 423 41.21 -59.57 -34.28
N ALA A 424 40.74 -59.92 -35.49
CA ALA A 424 40.54 -58.98 -36.59
C ALA A 424 39.30 -58.07 -36.36
N ASP A 425 38.20 -58.62 -35.84
CA ASP A 425 36.99 -57.87 -35.50
C ASP A 425 37.19 -56.93 -34.30
N VAL A 426 38.08 -57.26 -33.36
CA VAL A 426 38.45 -56.36 -32.25
C VAL A 426 39.27 -55.17 -32.75
N VAL A 427 40.18 -55.37 -33.71
CA VAL A 427 40.96 -54.26 -34.30
C VAL A 427 40.09 -53.39 -35.21
N SER A 428 39.16 -53.99 -35.98
CA SER A 428 38.15 -53.26 -36.77
C SER A 428 37.14 -52.53 -35.87
N GLY A 429 36.72 -53.16 -34.78
CA GLY A 429 35.85 -52.59 -33.75
C GLY A 429 36.50 -51.44 -32.99
N LEU A 430 37.81 -51.52 -32.72
CA LEU A 430 38.60 -50.39 -32.19
C LEU A 430 38.69 -49.25 -33.20
N GLY A 431 38.89 -49.54 -34.49
CA GLY A 431 38.89 -48.53 -35.56
C GLY A 431 37.54 -47.79 -35.65
N GLY A 432 36.43 -48.53 -35.64
CA GLY A 432 35.08 -47.95 -35.63
C GLY A 432 34.70 -47.26 -34.32
N GLN A 433 35.25 -47.68 -33.18
CA GLN A 433 35.09 -46.98 -31.90
C GLN A 433 35.91 -45.69 -31.88
N ILE A 434 37.11 -45.66 -32.45
CA ILE A 434 37.93 -44.44 -32.58
C ILE A 434 37.23 -43.44 -33.52
N ASP A 435 36.66 -43.88 -34.65
CA ASP A 435 35.88 -43.00 -35.53
C ASP A 435 34.63 -42.44 -34.85
N LYS A 436 33.95 -43.26 -34.02
CA LYS A 436 32.82 -42.78 -33.22
C LYS A 436 33.23 -41.80 -32.14
N VAL A 437 34.37 -42.01 -31.47
CA VAL A 437 34.89 -41.08 -30.46
C VAL A 437 35.32 -39.76 -31.11
N VAL A 438 35.95 -39.80 -32.28
CA VAL A 438 36.33 -38.59 -33.04
C VAL A 438 35.08 -37.83 -33.51
N ALA A 439 34.06 -38.55 -34.00
CA ALA A 439 32.77 -37.94 -34.37
C ALA A 439 32.05 -37.31 -33.16
N GLN A 440 31.99 -38.03 -32.03
CA GLN A 440 31.40 -37.54 -30.79
C GLN A 440 32.17 -36.35 -30.21
N MET A 441 33.49 -36.34 -30.32
CA MET A 441 34.34 -35.24 -29.86
C MET A 441 34.20 -34.00 -30.75
N SER A 442 34.00 -34.18 -32.07
CA SER A 442 33.68 -33.09 -32.99
C SER A 442 32.29 -32.49 -32.71
N GLU A 443 31.29 -33.35 -32.47
CA GLU A 443 29.93 -32.93 -32.10
C GLU A 443 29.91 -32.21 -30.75
N ALA A 444 30.60 -32.75 -29.73
CA ALA A 444 30.74 -32.12 -28.43
C ALA A 444 31.45 -30.75 -28.52
N SER A 445 32.48 -30.63 -29.37
CA SER A 445 33.16 -29.35 -29.61
C SER A 445 32.24 -28.32 -30.28
N GLN A 446 31.42 -28.72 -31.25
CA GLN A 446 30.41 -27.84 -31.86
C GLN A 446 29.33 -27.42 -30.86
N VAL A 447 28.87 -28.33 -30.01
CA VAL A 447 27.91 -28.02 -28.94
C VAL A 447 28.54 -27.06 -27.94
N MET A 448 29.79 -27.27 -27.55
CA MET A 448 30.51 -26.37 -26.65
C MET A 448 30.68 -24.97 -27.25
N ALA A 449 31.01 -24.88 -28.55
CA ALA A 449 31.07 -23.60 -29.26
C ALA A 449 29.71 -22.88 -29.27
N ARG A 450 28.61 -23.58 -29.56
CA ARG A 450 27.25 -23.00 -29.51
C ARG A 450 26.84 -22.59 -28.10
N SER A 451 27.22 -23.37 -27.09
CA SER A 451 26.95 -23.02 -25.69
C SER A 451 27.70 -21.77 -25.26
N VAL A 452 28.95 -21.59 -25.70
CA VAL A 452 29.74 -20.37 -25.45
C VAL A 452 29.14 -19.16 -26.18
N GLU A 453 28.71 -19.33 -27.44
CA GLU A 453 27.98 -18.30 -28.20
C GLU A 453 26.68 -17.90 -27.48
N SER A 454 25.90 -18.88 -27.03
CA SER A 454 24.67 -18.65 -26.29
C SER A 454 24.94 -17.96 -24.95
N LEU A 455 25.93 -18.41 -24.19
CA LEU A 455 26.35 -17.80 -22.92
C LEU A 455 26.77 -16.33 -23.13
N SER A 456 27.57 -16.06 -24.15
CA SER A 456 27.99 -14.70 -24.53
C SER A 456 26.78 -13.82 -24.89
N GLY A 457 25.84 -14.35 -25.69
CA GLY A 457 24.61 -13.66 -26.03
C GLY A 457 23.74 -13.36 -24.81
N THR A 458 23.48 -14.34 -23.94
CA THR A 458 22.71 -14.12 -22.70
C THR A 458 23.42 -13.18 -21.73
N THR A 459 24.75 -13.24 -21.62
CA THR A 459 25.51 -12.35 -20.74
C THR A 459 25.43 -10.91 -21.24
N THR A 460 25.56 -10.69 -22.56
CA THR A 460 25.38 -9.37 -23.18
C THR A 460 23.98 -8.82 -22.93
N VAL A 461 22.93 -9.63 -23.14
CA VAL A 461 21.54 -9.22 -22.87
C VAL A 461 21.30 -8.93 -21.38
N ALA A 462 21.91 -9.70 -20.48
CA ALA A 462 21.82 -9.47 -19.05
C ALA A 462 22.49 -8.14 -18.66
N ILE A 463 23.68 -7.84 -19.21
CA ILE A 463 24.39 -6.58 -18.99
C ILE A 463 23.60 -5.38 -19.54
N ASP A 464 23.01 -5.51 -20.72
CA ASP A 464 22.15 -4.45 -21.29
C ASP A 464 20.93 -4.20 -20.42
N LYS A 465 20.24 -5.26 -19.96
CA LYS A 465 19.11 -5.13 -19.04
C LYS A 465 19.52 -4.56 -17.68
N MET A 466 20.72 -4.89 -17.19
CA MET A 466 21.23 -4.38 -15.93
C MET A 466 21.59 -2.89 -16.05
N SER A 467 22.16 -2.47 -17.18
CA SER A 467 22.41 -1.06 -17.51
C SER A 467 21.10 -0.27 -17.61
N LEU A 468 20.10 -0.81 -18.30
CA LEU A 468 18.75 -0.24 -18.37
C LEU A 468 18.08 -0.16 -16.99
N GLY A 469 18.28 -1.18 -16.15
CA GLY A 469 17.83 -1.21 -14.76
C GLY A 469 18.47 -0.11 -13.93
N ALA A 470 19.79 0.07 -14.05
CA ALA A 470 20.52 1.14 -13.37
C ALA A 470 20.05 2.53 -13.81
N GLU A 471 19.83 2.73 -15.11
CA GLU A 471 19.30 3.99 -15.66
C GLU A 471 17.88 4.30 -15.12
N LYS A 472 17.02 3.28 -15.02
CA LYS A 472 15.70 3.42 -14.38
C LYS A 472 15.79 3.72 -12.90
N ILE A 473 16.74 3.15 -12.16
CA ILE A 473 16.97 3.47 -10.75
C ILE A 473 17.39 4.93 -10.60
N VAL A 474 18.28 5.43 -11.46
CA VAL A 474 18.68 6.85 -11.46
C VAL A 474 17.48 7.75 -11.75
N GLN A 475 16.65 7.42 -12.75
CA GLN A 475 15.41 8.16 -13.03
C GLN A 475 14.43 8.14 -11.87
N ALA A 476 14.22 6.98 -11.25
CA ALA A 476 13.33 6.85 -10.09
C ALA A 476 13.83 7.67 -8.90
N THR A 477 15.15 7.67 -8.66
CA THR A 477 15.77 8.45 -7.58
C THR A 477 15.64 9.95 -7.84
N ALA A 478 15.78 10.39 -9.09
CA ALA A 478 15.52 11.78 -9.49
C ALA A 478 14.04 12.17 -9.30
N GLY A 479 13.10 11.28 -9.68
CA GLY A 479 11.68 11.48 -9.43
C GLY A 479 11.34 11.57 -7.94
N LEU A 480 12.03 10.78 -7.10
CA LEU A 480 11.88 10.80 -5.65
C LEU A 480 12.38 12.12 -5.04
N ALA A 481 13.47 12.68 -5.57
CA ALA A 481 13.96 14.00 -5.17
C ALA A 481 12.97 15.11 -5.53
N VAL A 482 12.35 15.07 -6.71
CA VAL A 482 11.30 16.02 -7.13
C VAL A 482 10.05 15.88 -6.26
N ALA A 483 9.64 14.65 -5.95
CA ALA A 483 8.53 14.41 -5.04
C ALA A 483 8.84 14.93 -3.62
N ALA A 484 10.06 14.75 -3.14
CA ALA A 484 10.49 15.29 -1.84
C ALA A 484 10.43 16.82 -1.79
N THR A 485 10.83 17.52 -2.86
CA THR A 485 10.64 18.98 -2.96
C THR A 485 9.16 19.37 -3.00
N GLY A 486 8.32 18.64 -3.74
CA GLY A 486 6.88 18.90 -3.79
C GLY A 486 6.17 18.70 -2.44
N VAL A 487 6.63 17.73 -1.63
CA VAL A 487 6.17 17.57 -0.24
C VAL A 487 6.61 18.75 0.62
N GLY A 488 7.83 19.25 0.45
CA GLY A 488 8.30 20.47 1.13
C GLY A 488 7.42 21.69 0.81
N ASP A 489 7.08 21.88 -0.46
CA ASP A 489 6.20 22.97 -0.91
C ASP A 489 4.77 22.82 -0.37
N ALA A 490 4.23 21.60 -0.37
CA ALA A 490 2.90 21.32 0.19
C ALA A 490 2.85 21.57 1.70
N VAL A 491 3.91 21.21 2.44
CA VAL A 491 4.04 21.52 3.88
C VAL A 491 4.14 23.03 4.10
N GLY A 492 4.86 23.75 3.24
CA GLY A 492 4.91 25.21 3.24
C GLY A 492 3.52 25.84 3.04
N GLN A 493 2.78 25.40 2.02
CA GLN A 493 1.42 25.86 1.74
C GLN A 493 0.45 25.52 2.88
N ALA A 494 0.54 24.34 3.49
CA ALA A 494 -0.29 23.96 4.62
C ALA A 494 -0.03 24.85 5.86
N SER A 495 1.23 25.21 6.10
CA SER A 495 1.62 26.16 7.15
C SER A 495 1.07 27.56 6.88
N GLU A 496 1.10 28.02 5.62
CA GLU A 496 0.54 29.31 5.22
C GLU A 496 -0.99 29.34 5.36
N LEU A 497 -1.66 28.29 4.89
CA LEU A 497 -3.10 28.09 5.04
C LEU A 497 -3.51 28.09 6.53
N GLY A 498 -2.70 27.47 7.39
CA GLY A 498 -2.91 27.50 8.85
C GLY A 498 -2.87 28.91 9.43
N LYS A 499 -1.95 29.77 8.95
CA LYS A 499 -1.90 31.18 9.34
C LYS A 499 -3.13 31.94 8.85
N GLU A 500 -3.54 31.74 7.60
CA GLU A 500 -4.75 32.37 7.06
C GLU A 500 -6.00 31.92 7.82
N LEU A 501 -6.15 30.63 8.12
CA LEU A 501 -7.30 30.10 8.86
C LEU A 501 -7.39 30.69 10.27
N SER A 502 -6.24 30.84 10.94
CA SER A 502 -6.16 31.50 12.24
C SER A 502 -6.60 32.96 12.16
N SER A 503 -6.12 33.70 11.14
CA SER A 503 -6.50 35.09 10.90
C SER A 503 -8.00 35.24 10.59
N HIS A 504 -8.55 34.40 9.72
CA HIS A 504 -9.98 34.41 9.39
C HIS A 504 -10.85 34.00 10.59
N SER A 505 -10.37 33.09 11.44
CA SER A 505 -11.06 32.74 12.68
C SER A 505 -11.12 33.92 13.65
N GLN A 506 -10.08 34.76 13.71
CA GLN A 506 -10.09 35.99 14.50
C GLN A 506 -11.09 37.01 13.94
N GLN A 507 -11.12 37.19 12.61
CA GLN A 507 -12.09 38.05 11.95
C GLN A 507 -13.53 37.57 12.12
N LEU A 508 -13.78 36.25 12.09
CA LEU A 508 -15.10 35.67 12.36
C LEU A 508 -15.53 35.90 13.82
N LEU A 509 -14.60 35.80 14.78
CA LEU A 509 -14.89 36.12 16.18
C LEU A 509 -15.25 37.60 16.37
N GLU A 510 -14.55 38.51 15.69
CA GLU A 510 -14.89 39.93 15.68
C GLU A 510 -16.24 40.20 15.00
N GLY A 511 -16.48 39.62 13.84
CA GLY A 511 -17.77 39.71 13.13
C GLY A 511 -18.92 39.14 13.96
N SER A 512 -18.70 38.02 14.67
CA SER A 512 -19.68 37.44 15.58
C SER A 512 -19.99 38.35 16.77
N ARG A 513 -18.99 39.03 17.33
CA ARG A 513 -19.20 40.03 18.39
C ARG A 513 -19.98 41.24 17.87
N ALA A 514 -19.67 41.70 16.66
CA ALA A 514 -20.40 42.77 16.00
C ALA A 514 -21.87 42.39 15.74
N LEU A 515 -22.13 41.17 15.27
CA LEU A 515 -23.49 40.65 15.08
C LEU A 515 -24.26 40.51 16.40
N GLN A 516 -23.60 40.09 17.48
CA GLN A 516 -24.23 40.05 18.81
C GLN A 516 -24.61 41.46 19.29
N ALA A 517 -23.74 42.44 19.06
CA ALA A 517 -24.01 43.83 19.40
C ALA A 517 -25.19 44.41 18.59
N THR A 518 -25.23 44.16 17.27
CA THR A 518 -26.34 44.65 16.43
C THR A 518 -27.67 43.94 16.73
N LEU A 519 -27.64 42.66 17.09
CA LEU A 519 -28.84 41.94 17.53
C LEU A 519 -29.39 42.49 18.86
N ALA A 520 -28.50 42.85 19.79
CA ALA A 520 -28.90 43.49 21.04
C ALA A 520 -29.55 44.87 20.78
N ASP A 521 -28.92 45.67 19.91
CA ASP A 521 -29.41 46.99 19.51
C ASP A 521 -30.76 46.89 18.78
N TYR A 522 -30.92 45.91 17.89
CA TYR A 522 -32.18 45.63 17.21
C TYR A 522 -33.31 45.22 18.18
N GLN A 523 -33.00 44.43 19.22
CA GLN A 523 -33.98 44.09 20.25
C GLN A 523 -34.43 45.33 21.02
N GLU A 524 -33.50 46.25 21.33
CA GLU A 524 -33.79 47.52 21.98
C GLU A 524 -34.64 48.44 21.10
N GLN A 525 -34.28 48.58 19.82
CA GLN A 525 -35.07 49.32 18.83
C GLN A 525 -36.49 48.74 18.68
N ARG A 526 -36.63 47.42 18.67
CA ARG A 526 -37.93 46.75 18.61
C ARG A 526 -38.79 47.04 19.85
N ARG A 527 -38.19 47.07 21.05
CA ARG A 527 -38.91 47.48 22.28
C ARG A 527 -39.37 48.94 22.19
N GLY A 528 -38.50 49.83 21.72
CA GLY A 528 -38.85 51.24 21.50
C GLY A 528 -40.01 51.40 20.51
N MET A 529 -39.98 50.67 19.38
CA MET A 529 -41.06 50.68 18.39
C MET A 529 -42.39 50.15 18.97
N GLN A 530 -42.35 49.09 19.76
CA GLN A 530 -43.55 48.56 20.45
C GLN A 530 -44.13 49.58 21.43
N GLN A 531 -43.28 50.32 22.14
CA GLN A 531 -43.71 51.39 23.03
C GLN A 531 -44.36 52.55 22.26
N LEU A 532 -43.73 53.01 21.17
CA LEU A 532 -44.28 54.04 20.29
C LEU A 532 -45.62 53.62 19.67
N MET A 533 -45.73 52.37 19.20
CA MET A 533 -47.00 51.82 18.68
C MET A 533 -48.07 51.76 19.78
N GLY A 534 -47.70 51.39 21.00
CA GLY A 534 -48.62 51.39 22.14
C GLY A 534 -49.09 52.80 22.51
N GLU A 535 -48.20 53.79 22.44
CA GLU A 535 -48.53 55.19 22.69
C GLU A 535 -49.39 55.79 21.57
N ALA A 536 -49.07 55.49 20.31
CA ALA A 536 -49.90 55.84 19.16
C ALA A 536 -51.31 55.25 19.26
N SER A 537 -51.44 53.97 19.66
CA SER A 537 -52.74 53.34 19.90
C SER A 537 -53.54 54.08 20.97
N LYS A 538 -52.91 54.47 22.08
CA LYS A 538 -53.57 55.26 23.13
C LYS A 538 -54.04 56.63 22.63
N ILE A 539 -53.24 57.30 21.79
CA ILE A 539 -53.61 58.57 21.17
C ILE A 539 -54.81 58.38 20.23
N VAL A 540 -54.82 57.32 19.42
CA VAL A 540 -55.94 56.99 18.52
C VAL A 540 -57.21 56.70 19.31
N ASP A 541 -57.13 55.93 20.41
CA ASP A 541 -58.27 55.65 21.27
C ASP A 541 -58.80 56.92 21.96
N ALA A 542 -57.91 57.81 22.41
CA ALA A 542 -58.29 59.11 22.96
C ALA A 542 -59.00 59.98 21.92
N ALA A 543 -58.45 60.09 20.71
CA ALA A 543 -59.05 60.84 19.61
C ALA A 543 -60.42 60.26 19.20
N ARG A 544 -60.56 58.93 19.17
CA ARG A 544 -61.84 58.26 18.88
C ARG A 544 -62.90 58.55 19.96
N LYS A 545 -62.48 58.56 21.23
CA LYS A 545 -63.35 58.91 22.35
C LYS A 545 -63.79 60.38 22.27
N GLU A 546 -62.88 61.29 21.95
CA GLU A 546 -63.17 62.71 21.77
C GLU A 546 -64.10 62.98 20.58
N ALA A 547 -63.89 62.29 19.45
CA ALA A 547 -64.80 62.34 18.31
C ALA A 547 -66.21 61.87 18.67
N SER A 548 -66.34 60.77 19.43
CA SER A 548 -67.64 60.28 19.91
C SER A 548 -68.32 61.24 20.89
N ILE A 549 -67.55 61.90 21.77
CA ILE A 549 -68.08 62.96 22.64
C ILE A 549 -68.61 64.12 21.78
N THR A 550 -67.85 64.53 20.77
CA THR A 550 -68.23 65.61 19.84
C THR A 550 -69.53 65.25 19.08
N GLU A 551 -69.67 64.02 18.60
CA GLU A 551 -70.89 63.51 17.97
C GLU A 551 -72.10 63.56 18.92
N ASN A 552 -71.91 63.12 20.18
CA ASN A 552 -72.96 63.19 21.20
C ASN A 552 -73.37 64.63 21.55
N VAL A 553 -72.40 65.56 21.61
CA VAL A 553 -72.67 66.99 21.82
C VAL A 553 -73.48 67.54 20.65
N LEU A 554 -73.09 67.23 19.41
CA LEU A 554 -73.82 67.67 18.22
C LEU A 554 -75.27 67.16 18.22
N LYS A 555 -75.48 65.88 18.58
CA LYS A 555 -76.82 65.28 18.71
C LYS A 555 -77.67 65.96 19.79
N ARG A 556 -77.07 66.33 20.93
CA ARG A 556 -77.78 67.10 21.97
C ARG A 556 -78.13 68.51 21.49
N ILE A 557 -77.24 69.17 20.75
CA ILE A 557 -77.52 70.48 20.16
C ILE A 557 -78.70 70.38 19.17
N GLU A 558 -78.71 69.37 18.30
CA GLU A 558 -79.82 69.13 17.37
C GLU A 558 -81.14 68.88 18.10
N GLN A 559 -81.12 68.04 19.14
CA GLN A 559 -82.30 67.79 19.98
C GLN A 559 -82.79 69.05 20.70
N SER A 560 -81.89 69.87 21.24
CA SER A 560 -82.25 71.15 21.84
C SER A 560 -82.80 72.13 20.82
N ALA A 561 -82.26 72.17 19.60
CA ALA A 561 -82.78 73.00 18.52
C ALA A 561 -84.19 72.56 18.07
N GLN A 562 -84.44 71.25 17.97
CA GLN A 562 -85.78 70.69 17.72
C GLN A 562 -86.74 70.99 18.88
N GLY A 563 -86.29 70.86 20.13
CA GLY A 563 -87.08 71.22 21.30
C GLY A 563 -87.44 72.70 21.33
N LEU A 564 -86.52 73.58 20.95
CA LEU A 564 -86.77 75.01 20.78
C LEU A 564 -87.77 75.29 19.66
N ALA A 565 -87.68 74.59 18.53
CA ALA A 565 -88.62 74.74 17.43
C ALA A 565 -90.05 74.29 17.82
N LEU A 566 -90.16 73.20 18.60
CA LEU A 566 -91.43 72.74 19.17
C LEU A 566 -91.99 73.76 20.16
N ALA A 567 -91.17 74.26 21.09
CA ALA A 567 -91.57 75.29 22.04
C ALA A 567 -91.99 76.59 21.35
N GLN A 568 -91.32 76.98 20.26
CA GLN A 568 -91.70 78.12 19.44
C GLN A 568 -93.08 77.91 18.81
N GLY A 569 -93.35 76.71 18.28
CA GLY A 569 -94.67 76.35 17.75
C GLY A 569 -95.78 76.38 18.81
N GLU A 570 -95.52 75.88 20.02
CA GLU A 570 -96.44 76.01 21.15
C GLU A 570 -96.65 77.47 21.58
N PHE A 571 -95.59 78.28 21.55
CA PHE A 571 -95.67 79.72 21.83
C PHE A 571 -96.53 80.46 20.79
N ASP A 572 -96.35 80.16 19.50
CA ASP A 572 -97.18 80.73 18.43
C ASP A 572 -98.64 80.32 18.59
N GLN A 573 -98.90 79.05 18.94
CA GLN A 573 -100.24 78.56 19.21
C GLN A 573 -100.88 79.22 20.46
N TYR A 574 -100.08 79.48 21.49
CA TYR A 574 -100.51 80.26 22.67
C TYR A 574 -100.82 81.71 22.30
N LEU A 575 -99.98 82.36 21.49
CA LEU A 575 -100.21 83.74 21.01
C LEU A 575 -101.47 83.84 20.14
N ASP A 576 -101.73 82.86 19.26
CA ASP A 576 -103.00 82.75 18.52
C ASP A 576 -104.20 82.56 19.45
N GLY A 577 -104.04 81.75 20.50
CA GLY A 577 -105.02 81.61 21.57
C GLY A 577 -105.34 82.94 22.24
N VAL A 578 -104.32 83.71 22.62
CA VAL A 578 -104.46 85.06 23.19
C VAL A 578 -105.12 86.01 22.21
N ASN A 579 -104.76 85.99 20.93
CA ASN A 579 -105.40 86.78 19.87
C ASN A 579 -106.89 86.43 19.72
N SER A 580 -107.25 85.14 19.80
CA SER A 580 -108.66 84.73 19.75
C SER A 580 -109.46 85.23 20.96
N VAL A 581 -108.84 85.21 22.15
CA VAL A 581 -109.45 85.72 23.39
C VAL A 581 -109.57 87.25 23.33
N LEU A 582 -108.57 87.96 22.80
CA LEU A 582 -108.62 89.39 22.53
C LEU A 582 -109.73 89.74 21.53
N ALA A 583 -109.83 89.00 20.43
CA ALA A 583 -110.89 89.17 19.44
C ALA A 583 -112.28 88.94 20.05
N LYS A 584 -112.45 87.87 20.84
CA LYS A 584 -113.69 87.56 21.54
C LYS A 584 -114.03 88.60 22.62
N SER A 585 -113.03 89.10 23.33
CA SER A 585 -113.18 90.20 24.30
C SER A 585 -113.60 91.50 23.60
N SER A 586 -112.97 91.84 22.47
CA SER A 586 -113.35 93.00 21.66
C SER A 586 -114.75 92.88 21.08
N GLU A 587 -115.16 91.68 20.65
CA GLU A 587 -116.53 91.41 20.22
C GLU A 587 -117.53 91.52 21.37
N THR A 588 -117.19 91.00 22.55
CA THR A 588 -118.01 91.11 23.75
C THR A 588 -118.14 92.58 24.19
N PHE A 589 -117.06 93.36 24.12
CA PHE A 589 -117.06 94.80 24.37
C PHE A 589 -117.91 95.54 23.34
N ARG A 590 -117.78 95.24 22.05
CA ARG A 590 -118.63 95.79 20.98
C ARG A 590 -120.11 95.50 21.25
N ASN A 591 -120.44 94.27 21.63
CA ASN A 591 -121.82 93.88 21.95
C ASN A 591 -122.33 94.60 23.20
N ALA A 592 -121.50 94.75 24.24
CA ALA A 592 -121.83 95.51 25.44
C ALA A 592 -122.06 97.00 25.10
N VAL A 593 -121.16 97.65 24.36
CA VAL A 593 -121.32 99.04 23.91
C VAL A 593 -122.56 99.21 23.04
N THR A 594 -122.85 98.27 22.13
CA THR A 594 -124.08 98.31 21.31
C THR A 594 -125.33 98.14 22.17
N SER A 595 -125.27 97.30 23.21
CA SER A 595 -126.34 97.13 24.20
C SER A 595 -126.56 98.40 24.99
N THR A 596 -125.51 99.01 25.53
CA THR A 596 -125.59 100.26 26.29
C THR A 596 -126.05 101.42 25.40
N LEU A 597 -125.60 101.51 24.15
CA LEU A 597 -126.12 102.50 23.19
C LEU A 597 -127.59 102.25 22.84
N ARG A 598 -128.05 100.99 22.77
CA ARG A 598 -129.49 100.67 22.61
C ARG A 598 -130.28 101.05 23.85
N GLU A 599 -129.73 100.83 25.04
CA GLU A 599 -130.34 101.16 26.32
C GLU A 599 -130.47 102.69 26.47
N VAL A 600 -129.40 103.44 26.17
CA VAL A 600 -129.40 104.90 26.10
C VAL A 600 -130.33 105.43 25.01
N ASN A 601 -130.41 104.78 23.84
CA ASN A 601 -131.34 105.18 22.78
C ASN A 601 -132.81 104.89 23.15
N ASN A 602 -133.08 103.81 23.87
CA ASN A 602 -134.40 103.53 24.43
C ASN A 602 -134.77 104.52 25.55
N GLU A 603 -133.84 104.90 26.43
CA GLU A 603 -134.04 105.97 27.41
C GLU A 603 -134.28 107.33 26.72
N PHE A 604 -133.57 107.63 25.62
CA PHE A 604 -133.78 108.86 24.85
C PHE A 604 -135.16 108.91 24.20
N HIS A 605 -135.69 107.77 23.74
CA HIS A 605 -137.06 107.67 23.19
C HIS A 605 -138.17 107.58 24.25
N GLN A 606 -137.84 107.38 25.54
CA GLN A 606 -138.79 107.49 26.66
C GLN A 606 -138.91 108.93 27.22
N HIS A 607 -138.04 109.84 26.79
CA HIS A 607 -138.05 111.26 27.18
C HIS A 607 -138.46 112.23 26.04
N LEU A 608 -139.15 111.70 25.03
CA LEU A 608 -139.94 112.41 24.01
C LEU A 608 -141.42 112.08 24.22
#